data_AF-A0A9W8JQ07-F1
#
_entry.id   AF-A0A9W8JQ07-F1
#
_cell.length_a   1.000
_cell.length_b   1.000
_cell.length_c   1.000
_cell.angle_alpha   90.00
_cell.angle_beta   90.00
_cell.angle_gamma   90.00
#
_symmetry.space_group_name_H-M   'P 1'
#
loop_
_entity.id
_entity.type
_entity.pdbx_description
1 polymer ?
#
loop_
_entity_poly.entity_id
_entity_poly.type
_entity_poly.pdbx_seq_one_letter_code
_entity_poly.pdbx_strand_id
1 'polypeptide(L)'
;MSVSEQPGVGLDMIYAYMWGQDRVQVHSDVAGKRWSTIDLTPVRLELNARPDDFLLVRDEYVLAYNTILADTLSQTAGHRSAFLVTGQPGIGKTLFLLYVLARRLQDRHPVALQINSHQYALFDEHGDWVKRLCAIKYIMDVWSQEELQTLLTISNLDVERGMALYDKFGPSPRVVVDILQRRTTEEGYSHEIETGASTLARQFLAMFSNAENLDFSSDPLSKIFTVRPKSSNREIPVLFIPTPVVASALGMAFFTQERAQQHAFFNMLKVHPSLRSAAGWFFESYAHVCFSDPNRDALQAYRRDGGQLSIPRIDQRIAGPSALSDIQPPHNFLLATPRSQLPRSATDGLKKVHKDMNHISGLTWHLVIVGPERGDAEYARDRQKLTDGWETTEVYACELQLGQLTEQLQEKLQIVFNNSSETYQRANSGFSEASVAPETFVSCSFA
;
A
#
# COMPACT_ATOMS: atom_id res chain seq x y z
N MET A 1 -25.22 -22.17 35.36
CA MET A 1 -26.02 -21.92 34.14
C MET A 1 -25.37 -22.67 33.00
N SER A 2 -25.90 -23.83 32.63
CA SER A 2 -25.46 -24.62 31.48
C SER A 2 -25.97 -23.97 30.20
N VAL A 3 -25.08 -23.42 29.39
CA VAL A 3 -25.40 -22.97 28.04
C VAL A 3 -25.73 -24.23 27.23
N SER A 4 -26.99 -24.41 26.83
CA SER A 4 -27.36 -25.50 25.93
C SER A 4 -26.74 -25.23 24.57
N GLU A 5 -25.71 -26.00 24.20
CA GLU A 5 -25.16 -26.04 22.84
C GLU A 5 -26.28 -26.49 21.89
N GLN A 6 -26.82 -25.56 21.10
CA GLN A 6 -27.69 -25.94 19.99
C GLN A 6 -26.82 -26.60 18.90
N PRO A 7 -27.09 -27.86 18.53
CA PRO A 7 -26.24 -28.58 17.59
C PRO A 7 -26.41 -28.04 16.17
N GLY A 8 -25.30 -27.62 15.55
CA GLY A 8 -24.99 -27.87 14.14
C GLY A 8 -25.87 -27.27 13.04
N VAL A 9 -26.83 -26.39 13.35
CA VAL A 9 -27.95 -25.99 12.45
C VAL A 9 -27.54 -25.44 11.06
N GLY A 10 -26.27 -25.08 10.83
CA GLY A 10 -25.80 -24.61 9.53
C GLY A 10 -25.12 -25.64 8.61
N LEU A 11 -24.48 -26.68 9.15
CA LEU A 11 -23.51 -27.48 8.37
C LEU A 11 -24.18 -28.50 7.44
N ASP A 12 -25.24 -29.15 7.91
CA ASP A 12 -26.01 -30.10 7.10
C ASP A 12 -26.68 -29.39 5.91
N MET A 13 -27.10 -28.13 6.11
CA MET A 13 -27.65 -27.29 5.05
C MET A 13 -26.60 -26.96 3.99
N ILE A 14 -25.36 -26.67 4.39
CA ILE A 14 -24.24 -26.44 3.45
C ILE A 14 -24.01 -27.66 2.58
N TYR A 15 -23.91 -28.83 3.23
CA TYR A 15 -23.68 -30.08 2.52
C TYR A 15 -24.82 -30.36 1.53
N ALA A 16 -26.07 -30.34 1.99
CA ALA A 16 -27.23 -30.57 1.14
C ALA A 16 -27.34 -29.56 -0.02
N TYR A 17 -26.95 -28.30 0.22
CA TYR A 17 -27.04 -27.25 -0.79
C TYR A 17 -25.90 -27.30 -1.84
N MET A 18 -24.66 -27.59 -1.42
CA MET A 18 -23.47 -27.48 -2.27
C MET A 18 -22.97 -28.82 -2.84
N TRP A 19 -23.28 -29.96 -2.21
CA TRP A 19 -22.69 -31.24 -2.60
C TRP A 19 -23.08 -31.68 -4.01
N GLY A 20 -22.09 -31.74 -4.91
CA GLY A 20 -22.30 -32.14 -6.31
C GLY A 20 -23.15 -31.17 -7.14
N GLN A 21 -23.33 -29.93 -6.69
CA GLN A 21 -24.17 -28.92 -7.36
C GLN A 21 -23.30 -27.72 -7.75
N ASP A 22 -23.10 -27.43 -9.04
CA ASP A 22 -22.41 -26.19 -9.42
C ASP A 22 -23.27 -24.97 -9.03
N ARG A 23 -22.77 -24.19 -8.07
CA ARG A 23 -23.41 -22.99 -7.52
C ARG A 23 -22.69 -21.71 -7.93
N VAL A 24 -21.63 -21.79 -8.74
CA VAL A 24 -20.96 -20.60 -9.24
C VAL A 24 -21.80 -20.00 -10.36
N GLN A 25 -22.46 -18.90 -10.07
CA GLN A 25 -23.22 -18.13 -11.06
C GLN A 25 -22.27 -17.14 -11.73
N VAL A 26 -22.24 -17.12 -13.05
CA VAL A 26 -21.47 -16.15 -13.83
C VAL A 26 -22.42 -15.06 -14.32
N HIS A 27 -22.05 -13.82 -14.03
CA HIS A 27 -22.75 -12.61 -14.44
C HIS A 27 -21.91 -11.82 -15.43
N SER A 28 -22.57 -10.97 -16.20
CA SER A 28 -21.91 -10.00 -17.07
C SER A 28 -22.71 -8.71 -17.14
N ASP A 29 -22.04 -7.55 -17.15
CA ASP A 29 -22.71 -6.27 -17.41
C ASP A 29 -22.85 -5.99 -18.91
N VAL A 30 -23.48 -4.85 -19.22
CA VAL A 30 -23.68 -4.37 -20.61
C VAL A 30 -22.35 -4.09 -21.33
N ALA A 31 -21.28 -3.83 -20.59
CA ALA A 31 -19.93 -3.62 -21.12
C ALA A 31 -19.16 -4.95 -21.31
N GLY A 32 -19.77 -6.10 -20.99
CA GLY A 32 -19.15 -7.42 -21.10
C GLY A 32 -18.19 -7.76 -19.96
N LYS A 33 -18.11 -6.94 -18.91
CA LYS A 33 -17.33 -7.26 -17.71
C LYS A 33 -18.01 -8.43 -17.01
N ARG A 34 -17.25 -9.49 -16.74
CA ARG A 34 -17.75 -10.72 -16.11
C ARG A 34 -17.37 -10.76 -14.63
N TRP A 35 -18.25 -11.28 -13.80
CA TRP A 35 -17.96 -11.63 -12.41
C TRP A 35 -18.72 -12.89 -12.01
N SER A 36 -18.29 -13.53 -10.93
CA SER A 36 -18.92 -14.76 -10.45
C SER A 36 -19.39 -14.61 -9.02
N THR A 37 -20.52 -15.21 -8.68
CA THR A 37 -21.04 -15.24 -7.31
C THR A 37 -21.43 -16.66 -6.89
N ILE A 38 -21.42 -16.92 -5.59
CA ILE A 38 -22.03 -18.12 -4.99
C ILE A 38 -23.14 -17.64 -4.06
N ASP A 39 -24.36 -18.11 -4.28
CA ASP A 39 -25.49 -17.86 -3.39
C ASP A 39 -25.29 -18.63 -2.07
N LEU A 40 -25.17 -17.88 -0.98
CA LEU A 40 -25.04 -18.36 0.38
C LEU A 40 -26.34 -18.15 1.20
N THR A 41 -27.44 -17.70 0.60
CA THR A 41 -28.75 -17.52 1.29
C THR A 41 -29.15 -18.75 2.10
N PRO A 42 -29.04 -19.97 1.54
CA PRO A 42 -29.44 -21.19 2.25
C PRO A 42 -28.47 -21.56 3.38
N VAL A 43 -27.29 -20.95 3.39
CA VAL A 43 -26.18 -21.22 4.29
C VAL A 43 -26.07 -20.06 5.28
N ARG A 44 -26.91 -20.10 6.32
CA ARG A 44 -26.76 -19.19 7.46
C ARG A 44 -25.63 -19.67 8.36
N LEU A 45 -24.40 -19.52 7.88
CA LEU A 45 -23.24 -19.63 8.76
C LEU A 45 -23.22 -18.41 9.68
N GLU A 46 -23.21 -18.64 10.99
CA GLU A 46 -22.87 -17.62 12.01
C GLU A 46 -21.39 -17.25 11.97
N LEU A 47 -20.79 -17.23 10.79
CA LEU A 47 -19.50 -16.61 10.60
C LEU A 47 -19.74 -15.10 10.65
N ASN A 48 -18.92 -14.37 11.40
CA ASN A 48 -18.93 -12.91 11.51
C ASN A 48 -18.65 -12.17 10.18
N ALA A 49 -18.93 -12.80 9.03
CA ALA A 49 -18.82 -12.28 7.69
C ALA A 49 -20.24 -12.10 7.12
N ARG A 50 -20.83 -10.91 7.27
CA ARG A 50 -21.93 -10.47 6.41
C ARG A 50 -21.70 -9.04 5.95
N PRO A 51 -21.82 -8.85 4.62
CA PRO A 51 -23.14 -8.47 4.14
C PRO A 51 -23.59 -9.27 2.90
N ASP A 52 -24.86 -9.62 2.96
CA ASP A 52 -25.71 -10.14 1.88
C ASP A 52 -25.39 -11.55 1.42
N ASP A 53 -26.44 -12.25 1.00
CA ASP A 53 -26.49 -13.70 0.84
C ASP A 53 -25.64 -14.23 -0.34
N PHE A 54 -24.62 -13.51 -0.78
CA PHE A 54 -23.80 -13.83 -1.92
C PHE A 54 -22.31 -13.68 -1.61
N LEU A 55 -21.52 -14.64 -2.09
CA LEU A 55 -20.06 -14.59 -2.09
C LEU A 55 -19.57 -14.19 -3.49
N LEU A 56 -18.98 -13.00 -3.62
CA LEU A 56 -18.27 -12.60 -4.82
C LEU A 56 -17.01 -13.46 -4.99
N VAL A 57 -16.93 -14.20 -6.09
CA VAL A 57 -15.77 -15.02 -6.46
C VAL A 57 -14.76 -14.11 -7.14
N ARG A 58 -13.67 -13.84 -6.42
CA ARG A 58 -12.54 -13.05 -6.90
C ARG A 58 -11.65 -13.89 -7.81
N ASP A 59 -11.02 -13.26 -8.79
CA ASP A 59 -9.96 -13.90 -9.58
C ASP A 59 -8.83 -14.39 -8.66
N GLU A 60 -8.57 -13.63 -7.61
CA GLU A 60 -7.64 -13.98 -6.54
C GLU A 60 -8.01 -15.31 -5.85
N TYR A 61 -9.30 -15.60 -5.66
CA TYR A 61 -9.74 -16.87 -5.07
C TYR A 61 -9.52 -18.04 -6.03
N VAL A 62 -9.85 -17.85 -7.31
CA VAL A 62 -9.62 -18.84 -8.35
C VAL A 62 -8.14 -19.16 -8.48
N LEU A 63 -7.29 -18.13 -8.53
CA LEU A 63 -5.84 -18.25 -8.61
C LEU A 63 -5.26 -18.97 -7.39
N ALA A 64 -5.65 -18.56 -6.17
CA ALA A 64 -5.19 -19.19 -4.94
C ALA A 64 -5.59 -20.67 -4.88
N TYR A 65 -6.84 -21.00 -5.19
CA TYR A 65 -7.34 -22.38 -5.22
C TYR A 65 -6.60 -23.24 -6.24
N ASN A 66 -6.42 -22.75 -7.46
CA ASN A 66 -5.71 -23.47 -8.51
C ASN A 66 -4.23 -23.68 -8.16
N THR A 67 -3.59 -22.70 -7.51
CA THR A 67 -2.20 -22.81 -7.05
C THR A 67 -2.07 -23.90 -5.99
N ILE A 68 -2.94 -23.90 -4.99
CA ILE A 68 -2.98 -24.92 -3.93
C ILE A 68 -3.22 -26.31 -4.53
N LEU A 69 -4.16 -26.42 -5.47
CA LEU A 69 -4.49 -27.68 -6.13
C LEU A 69 -3.32 -28.20 -6.98
N ALA A 70 -2.71 -27.34 -7.79
CA ALA A 70 -1.57 -27.71 -8.63
C ALA A 70 -0.38 -28.20 -7.80
N ASP A 71 -0.04 -27.52 -6.70
CA ASP A 71 1.02 -27.95 -5.79
C ASP A 71 0.68 -29.29 -5.11
N THR A 72 -0.57 -29.44 -4.65
CA THR A 72 -1.05 -30.69 -4.04
C THR A 72 -0.97 -31.87 -5.02
N LEU A 73 -1.26 -31.65 -6.30
CA LEU A 73 -1.21 -32.68 -7.35
C LEU A 73 0.21 -32.98 -7.83
N SER A 74 1.12 -31.99 -7.78
CA SER A 74 2.50 -32.13 -8.24
C SER A 74 3.39 -32.89 -7.25
N GLN A 75 2.93 -33.06 -6.01
CA GLN A 75 3.70 -33.71 -4.95
C GLN A 75 3.70 -35.23 -5.07
N THR A 76 4.86 -35.79 -5.40
CA THR A 76 5.14 -37.23 -5.34
C THR A 76 5.08 -37.73 -3.90
N ALA A 77 4.00 -38.42 -3.52
CA ALA A 77 3.74 -39.34 -2.38
C ALA A 77 4.35 -39.13 -0.97
N GLY A 78 5.31 -38.23 -0.75
CA GLY A 78 6.09 -38.12 0.49
C GLY A 78 5.98 -36.77 1.18
N HIS A 79 5.85 -35.67 0.44
CA HIS A 79 5.71 -34.32 0.99
C HIS A 79 4.32 -33.81 0.64
N ARG A 80 3.44 -33.66 1.63
CA ARG A 80 2.16 -32.98 1.44
C ARG A 80 2.24 -31.62 2.11
N SER A 81 2.08 -30.56 1.33
CA SER A 81 2.11 -29.18 1.81
C SER A 81 0.79 -28.81 2.49
N ALA A 82 0.86 -28.23 3.69
CA ALA A 82 -0.24 -27.42 4.20
C ALA A 82 -0.13 -26.02 3.59
N PHE A 83 -1.18 -25.20 3.71
CA PHE A 83 -1.16 -23.81 3.26
C PHE A 83 -1.67 -22.89 4.36
N LEU A 84 -0.98 -21.77 4.57
CA LEU A 84 -1.36 -20.68 5.45
C LEU A 84 -1.78 -19.48 4.59
N VAL A 85 -3.08 -19.23 4.52
CA VAL A 85 -3.61 -18.06 3.82
C VAL A 85 -3.52 -16.85 4.76
N THR A 86 -2.79 -15.81 4.34
CA THR A 86 -2.58 -14.59 5.12
C THR A 86 -2.80 -13.35 4.27
N GLY A 87 -2.86 -12.19 4.93
CA GLY A 87 -3.20 -10.91 4.33
C GLY A 87 -3.92 -9.99 5.32
N GLN A 88 -4.31 -8.81 4.87
CA GLN A 88 -4.89 -7.78 5.72
C GLN A 88 -6.25 -8.15 6.33
N PRO A 89 -6.61 -7.62 7.51
CA PRO A 89 -7.96 -7.71 8.03
C PRO A 89 -8.97 -7.20 6.99
N GLY A 90 -10.08 -7.92 6.82
CA GLY A 90 -11.12 -7.54 5.85
C GLY A 90 -10.84 -7.89 4.38
N ILE A 91 -9.68 -8.43 4.02
CA ILE A 91 -9.36 -8.73 2.61
C ILE A 91 -10.11 -9.93 1.99
N GLY A 92 -10.90 -10.64 2.78
CA GLY A 92 -11.67 -11.80 2.31
C GLY A 92 -11.04 -13.15 2.57
N LYS A 93 -10.06 -13.28 3.49
CA LYS A 93 -9.48 -14.60 3.86
C LYS A 93 -10.52 -15.64 4.27
N THR A 94 -11.45 -15.25 5.14
CA THR A 94 -12.56 -16.12 5.58
C THR A 94 -13.49 -16.48 4.41
N LEU A 95 -13.74 -15.52 3.52
CA LEU A 95 -14.54 -15.74 2.31
C LEU A 95 -13.84 -16.67 1.32
N PHE A 96 -12.51 -16.60 1.21
CA PHE A 96 -11.71 -17.54 0.43
C PHE A 96 -11.82 -18.97 0.98
N LEU A 97 -11.75 -19.16 2.31
CA LEU A 97 -11.94 -20.49 2.89
C LEU A 97 -13.35 -21.04 2.62
N LEU A 98 -14.38 -20.19 2.62
CA LEU A 98 -15.73 -20.56 2.18
C LEU A 98 -15.79 -20.92 0.70
N TYR A 99 -15.09 -20.19 -0.16
CA TYR A 99 -14.95 -20.53 -1.57
C TYR A 99 -14.29 -21.90 -1.77
N VAL A 100 -13.19 -22.19 -1.05
CA VAL A 100 -12.51 -23.50 -1.08
C VAL A 100 -13.46 -24.60 -0.63
N LEU A 101 -14.17 -24.40 0.48
CA LEU A 101 -15.16 -25.36 0.97
C LEU A 101 -16.24 -25.62 -0.09
N ALA A 102 -16.83 -24.56 -0.65
CA ALA A 102 -17.84 -24.67 -1.70
C ALA A 102 -17.32 -25.47 -2.89
N ARG A 103 -16.16 -25.10 -3.47
CA ARG A 103 -15.54 -25.81 -4.60
C ARG A 103 -15.31 -27.29 -4.30
N ARG A 104 -14.79 -27.62 -3.12
CA ARG A 104 -14.54 -29.01 -2.72
C ARG A 104 -15.83 -29.82 -2.62
N LEU A 105 -16.90 -29.24 -2.04
CA LEU A 105 -18.21 -29.89 -1.96
C LEU A 105 -18.87 -30.04 -3.34
N GLN A 106 -18.75 -29.04 -4.21
CA GLN A 106 -19.23 -29.09 -5.60
C GLN A 106 -18.59 -30.24 -6.37
N ASP A 107 -17.28 -30.41 -6.22
CA ASP A 107 -16.48 -31.44 -6.87
C ASP A 107 -16.55 -32.80 -6.13
N ARG A 108 -17.40 -32.93 -5.10
CA ARG A 108 -17.58 -34.13 -4.23
C ARG A 108 -16.29 -34.63 -3.59
N HIS A 109 -15.37 -33.73 -3.27
CA HIS A 109 -14.12 -34.11 -2.67
C HIS A 109 -14.18 -34.04 -1.14
N PRO A 110 -13.54 -35.01 -0.43
CA PRO A 110 -13.45 -34.97 1.02
C PRO A 110 -12.78 -33.67 1.52
N VAL A 111 -13.36 -33.09 2.57
CA VAL A 111 -12.87 -31.86 3.21
C VAL A 111 -13.20 -31.86 4.71
N ALA A 112 -12.21 -31.48 5.51
CA ALA A 112 -12.37 -31.24 6.94
C ALA A 112 -12.31 -29.74 7.18
N LEU A 113 -13.36 -29.17 7.77
CA LEU A 113 -13.44 -27.77 8.15
C LEU A 113 -13.27 -27.65 9.66
N GLN A 114 -12.18 -27.04 10.10
CA GLN A 114 -12.03 -26.66 11.49
C GLN A 114 -12.82 -25.36 11.76
N ILE A 115 -13.82 -25.44 12.62
CA ILE A 115 -14.69 -24.30 12.96
C ILE A 115 -14.06 -23.48 14.08
N ASN A 116 -13.46 -24.15 15.07
CA ASN A 116 -12.71 -23.54 16.17
C ASN A 116 -11.64 -24.52 16.68
N SER A 117 -10.97 -24.19 17.79
CA SER A 117 -9.91 -25.03 18.37
C SER A 117 -10.35 -26.45 18.75
N HIS A 118 -11.65 -26.71 18.90
CA HIS A 118 -12.20 -27.97 19.40
C HIS A 118 -13.22 -28.64 18.46
N GLN A 119 -13.75 -27.94 17.46
CA GLN A 119 -14.81 -28.44 16.58
C GLN A 119 -14.35 -28.54 15.12
N TYR A 120 -14.65 -29.68 14.52
CA TYR A 120 -14.36 -30.00 13.13
C TYR A 120 -15.62 -30.55 12.46
N ALA A 121 -15.93 -30.08 11.27
CA ALA A 121 -16.92 -30.68 10.39
C ALA A 121 -16.20 -31.51 9.32
N LEU A 122 -16.66 -32.74 9.12
CA LEU A 122 -16.12 -33.64 8.12
C LEU A 122 -17.15 -33.84 7.02
N PHE A 123 -16.75 -33.57 5.79
CA PHE A 123 -17.54 -33.85 4.61
C PHE A 123 -16.77 -34.88 3.79
N ASP A 124 -17.29 -36.09 3.66
CA ASP A 124 -16.67 -37.15 2.88
C ASP A 124 -17.72 -37.97 2.14
N GLU A 125 -17.20 -38.89 1.32
CA GLU A 125 -18.02 -39.91 0.68
C GLU A 125 -18.01 -41.23 1.47
N HIS A 126 -16.91 -41.63 2.17
CA HIS A 126 -16.78 -42.80 3.10
C HIS A 126 -15.39 -42.90 3.85
N GLY A 127 -14.73 -41.80 4.27
CA GLY A 127 -13.25 -41.64 4.27
C GLY A 127 -12.32 -42.23 5.36
N ASP A 128 -11.01 -42.17 5.08
CA ASP A 128 -9.85 -42.34 5.99
C ASP A 128 -9.01 -41.03 6.02
N TRP A 129 -8.47 -40.64 7.18
CA TRP A 129 -7.79 -39.33 7.38
C TRP A 129 -6.38 -39.40 7.97
N VAL A 130 -5.51 -38.46 7.53
CA VAL A 130 -4.16 -38.24 8.08
C VAL A 130 -3.93 -36.74 8.33
N LYS A 131 -3.64 -36.37 9.58
CA LYS A 131 -3.21 -35.01 9.97
C LYS A 131 -1.71 -34.84 9.68
N ARG A 132 -1.30 -33.75 9.05
CA ARG A 132 0.13 -33.41 8.80
C ARG A 132 0.40 -31.93 9.01
N LEU A 133 1.65 -31.60 9.37
CA LEU A 133 2.12 -30.26 9.72
C LEU A 133 3.23 -29.85 8.74
N CYS A 134 3.08 -28.71 8.05
CA CYS A 134 4.09 -27.89 7.35
C CYS A 134 3.37 -26.95 6.37
N ALA A 135 3.04 -25.72 6.77
CA ALA A 135 2.22 -24.81 5.94
C ALA A 135 3.05 -23.86 5.07
N ILE A 136 2.80 -23.86 3.76
CA ILE A 136 3.25 -22.88 2.77
C ILE A 136 2.41 -21.62 2.91
N LYS A 137 3.04 -20.46 3.00
CA LYS A 137 2.35 -19.18 3.17
C LYS A 137 1.85 -18.64 1.84
N TYR A 138 0.54 -18.44 1.70
CA TYR A 138 -0.06 -17.78 0.54
C TYR A 138 -0.58 -16.40 0.95
N ILE A 139 -0.05 -15.33 0.34
CA ILE A 139 -0.46 -13.95 0.61
C ILE A 139 -1.50 -13.53 -0.43
N MET A 140 -2.71 -13.23 0.04
CA MET A 140 -3.77 -12.69 -0.80
C MET A 140 -3.47 -11.26 -1.21
N ASP A 141 -3.71 -10.94 -2.47
CA ASP A 141 -3.65 -9.55 -2.92
C ASP A 141 -4.88 -8.75 -2.48
N VAL A 142 -4.72 -7.43 -2.51
CA VAL A 142 -5.75 -6.48 -2.13
C VAL A 142 -6.89 -6.46 -3.13
N TRP A 143 -8.03 -5.87 -2.75
CA TRP A 143 -9.16 -5.72 -3.67
C TRP A 143 -8.84 -4.72 -4.76
N SER A 144 -9.07 -5.10 -6.01
CA SER A 144 -9.03 -4.15 -7.12
C SER A 144 -10.22 -3.19 -7.03
N GLN A 145 -10.11 -2.04 -7.69
CA GLN A 145 -11.20 -1.08 -7.82
C GLN A 145 -12.42 -1.72 -8.50
N GLU A 146 -12.20 -2.54 -9.52
CA GLU A 146 -13.25 -3.26 -10.23
C GLU A 146 -13.97 -4.27 -9.34
N GLU A 147 -13.24 -5.01 -8.50
CA GLU A 147 -13.79 -5.98 -7.56
C GLU A 147 -14.66 -5.27 -6.52
N LEU A 148 -14.18 -4.16 -5.95
CA LEU A 148 -14.94 -3.40 -4.96
C LEU A 148 -16.18 -2.79 -5.58
N GLN A 149 -16.09 -2.17 -6.76
CA GLN A 149 -17.24 -1.62 -7.47
C GLN A 149 -18.33 -2.67 -7.70
N THR A 150 -17.92 -3.88 -8.11
CA THR A 150 -18.82 -5.01 -8.28
C THR A 150 -19.47 -5.41 -6.96
N LEU A 151 -18.70 -5.52 -5.87
CA LEU A 151 -19.28 -5.79 -4.54
C LEU A 151 -20.31 -4.75 -4.12
N LEU A 152 -19.98 -3.46 -4.26
CA LEU A 152 -20.89 -2.36 -3.90
C LEU A 152 -22.19 -2.41 -4.71
N THR A 153 -22.09 -2.73 -6.00
CA THR A 153 -23.26 -2.88 -6.89
C THR A 153 -24.15 -4.04 -6.46
N ILE A 154 -23.57 -5.20 -6.17
CA ILE A 154 -24.32 -6.41 -5.78
C ILE A 154 -24.98 -6.23 -4.40
N SER A 155 -24.31 -5.52 -3.48
CA SER A 155 -24.84 -5.18 -2.16
C SER A 155 -25.79 -3.97 -2.17
N ASN A 156 -26.11 -3.41 -3.35
CA ASN A 156 -26.96 -2.22 -3.48
C ASN A 156 -26.51 -1.05 -2.58
N LEU A 157 -25.19 -0.83 -2.53
CA LEU A 157 -24.55 0.27 -1.81
C LEU A 157 -24.18 1.40 -2.77
N ASP A 158 -23.98 2.60 -2.23
CA ASP A 158 -23.56 3.77 -3.01
C ASP A 158 -22.14 3.55 -3.57
N VAL A 159 -22.08 3.28 -4.89
CA VAL A 159 -20.84 2.98 -5.61
C VAL A 159 -19.92 4.19 -5.66
N GLU A 160 -20.44 5.37 -5.97
CA GLU A 160 -19.64 6.59 -6.10
C GLU A 160 -19.00 6.93 -4.76
N ARG A 161 -19.79 6.92 -3.68
CA ARG A 161 -19.30 7.15 -2.34
C ARG A 161 -18.31 6.08 -1.88
N GLY A 162 -18.58 4.81 -2.19
CA GLY A 162 -17.68 3.72 -1.83
C GLY A 162 -16.33 3.79 -2.53
N MET A 163 -16.29 4.23 -3.79
CA MET A 163 -15.04 4.47 -4.50
C MET A 163 -14.26 5.66 -3.94
N ALA A 164 -14.94 6.74 -3.55
CA ALA A 164 -14.29 7.84 -2.84
C ALA A 164 -13.64 7.39 -1.51
N LEU A 165 -14.30 6.47 -0.78
CA LEU A 165 -13.74 5.88 0.44
C LEU A 165 -12.57 4.94 0.15
N TYR A 166 -12.61 4.18 -0.94
CA TYR A 166 -11.48 3.35 -1.40
C TYR A 166 -10.24 4.19 -1.71
N ASP A 167 -10.42 5.29 -2.44
CA ASP A 167 -9.32 6.20 -2.77
C ASP A 167 -8.78 6.92 -1.52
N LYS A 168 -9.65 7.18 -0.53
CA LYS A 168 -9.28 7.84 0.72
C LYS A 168 -8.57 6.91 1.70
N PHE A 169 -9.10 5.73 1.97
CA PHE A 169 -8.64 4.84 3.04
C PHE A 169 -7.94 3.57 2.57
N GLY A 170 -8.10 3.22 1.30
CA GLY A 170 -7.43 2.10 0.69
C GLY A 170 -8.34 0.90 0.39
N PRO A 171 -7.74 -0.21 -0.05
CA PRO A 171 -8.45 -1.33 -0.65
C PRO A 171 -8.99 -2.33 0.39
N SER A 172 -9.65 -1.81 1.43
CA SER A 172 -10.32 -2.62 2.46
C SER A 172 -11.84 -2.55 2.26
N PRO A 173 -12.46 -3.55 1.62
CA PRO A 173 -13.92 -3.58 1.44
C PRO A 173 -14.65 -3.52 2.76
N ARG A 174 -14.11 -4.16 3.81
CA ARG A 174 -14.71 -4.10 5.15
C ARG A 174 -14.86 -2.66 5.62
N VAL A 175 -13.82 -1.86 5.52
CA VAL A 175 -13.85 -0.45 5.95
C VAL A 175 -14.85 0.34 5.12
N VAL A 176 -14.80 0.20 3.79
CA VAL A 176 -15.71 0.91 2.87
C VAL A 176 -17.16 0.54 3.18
N VAL A 177 -17.47 -0.76 3.28
CA VAL A 177 -18.82 -1.26 3.54
C VAL A 177 -19.29 -0.88 4.94
N ASP A 178 -18.44 -0.98 5.96
CA ASP A 178 -18.82 -0.63 7.33
C ASP A 178 -19.16 0.87 7.45
N ILE A 179 -18.44 1.75 6.72
CA ILE A 179 -18.78 3.19 6.66
C ILE A 179 -20.10 3.41 5.91
N LEU A 180 -20.28 2.79 4.74
CA LEU A 180 -21.52 2.93 3.94
C LEU A 180 -22.76 2.41 4.67
N GLN A 181 -22.59 1.34 5.46
CA GLN A 181 -23.64 0.75 6.29
C GLN A 181 -23.77 1.41 7.66
N ARG A 182 -23.02 2.49 7.94
CA ARG A 182 -23.03 3.26 9.19
C ARG A 182 -22.71 2.41 10.44
N ARG A 183 -21.95 1.33 10.28
CA ARG A 183 -21.38 0.54 11.38
C ARG A 183 -20.19 1.25 12.02
N THR A 184 -19.51 2.08 11.23
CA THR A 184 -18.54 3.07 11.69
C THR A 184 -18.76 4.38 10.94
N THR A 185 -18.21 5.48 11.43
CA THR A 185 -18.23 6.78 10.73
C THR A 185 -16.92 7.02 10.01
N GLU A 186 -16.94 7.85 8.97
CA GLU A 186 -15.72 8.24 8.26
C GLU A 186 -14.74 8.96 9.19
N GLU A 187 -15.25 9.83 10.06
CA GLU A 187 -14.48 10.56 11.07
C GLU A 187 -13.91 9.60 12.12
N GLY A 188 -14.69 8.62 12.56
CA GLY A 188 -14.25 7.59 13.50
C GLY A 188 -13.10 6.76 12.94
N TYR A 189 -13.21 6.32 11.69
CA TYR A 189 -12.12 5.58 11.04
C TYR A 189 -10.90 6.45 10.76
N SER A 190 -11.08 7.73 10.42
CA SER A 190 -9.97 8.69 10.28
C SER A 190 -9.22 8.87 11.62
N HIS A 191 -9.95 8.96 12.73
CA HIS A 191 -9.38 9.03 14.07
C HIS A 191 -8.62 7.74 14.45
N GLU A 192 -9.12 6.56 14.05
CA GLU A 192 -8.40 5.29 14.22
C GLU A 192 -7.07 5.28 13.42
N ILE A 193 -7.05 5.82 12.21
CA ILE A 193 -5.82 5.98 11.41
C ILE A 193 -4.84 6.91 12.12
N GLU A 194 -5.27 8.09 12.60
CA GLU A 194 -4.42 9.05 13.30
C GLU A 194 -3.85 8.47 14.61
N THR A 195 -4.68 7.78 15.37
CA THR A 195 -4.28 7.08 16.60
C THR A 195 -3.31 5.95 16.27
N GLY A 196 -3.58 5.19 15.22
CA GLY A 196 -2.72 4.12 14.73
C GLY A 196 -1.36 4.63 14.28
N ALA A 197 -1.34 5.72 13.52
CA ALA A 197 -0.15 6.43 13.06
C ALA A 197 0.68 6.94 14.23
N SER A 198 0.05 7.59 15.22
CA SER A 198 0.70 8.11 16.42
C SER A 198 1.31 7.00 17.27
N THR A 199 0.58 5.89 17.42
CA THR A 199 1.07 4.72 18.15
C THR A 199 2.26 4.08 17.43
N LEU A 200 2.14 3.93 16.11
CA LEU A 200 3.18 3.38 15.27
C LEU A 200 4.44 4.25 15.28
N ALA A 201 4.32 5.58 15.18
CA ALA A 201 5.45 6.49 15.23
C ALA A 201 6.20 6.40 16.56
N ARG A 202 5.47 6.30 17.68
CA ARG A 202 6.04 6.19 19.04
C ARG A 202 6.67 4.84 19.33
N GLN A 203 6.09 3.76 18.81
CA GLN A 203 6.46 2.37 19.15
C GLN A 203 7.03 1.59 17.96
N PHE A 204 7.53 2.28 16.94
CA PHE A 204 7.79 1.66 15.65
C PHE A 204 8.70 0.44 15.72
N LEU A 205 9.81 0.52 16.48
CA LEU A 205 10.76 -0.60 16.60
C LEU A 205 10.10 -1.88 17.14
N ALA A 206 9.19 -1.75 18.12
CA ALA A 206 8.48 -2.89 18.67
C ALA A 206 7.41 -3.42 17.69
N MET A 207 6.71 -2.51 17.01
CA MET A 207 5.64 -2.86 16.08
C MET A 207 6.17 -3.45 14.77
N PHE A 208 7.37 -3.08 14.33
CA PHE A 208 7.93 -3.56 13.09
C PHE A 208 8.26 -5.06 13.14
N SER A 209 8.75 -5.55 14.28
CA SER A 209 8.93 -6.98 14.52
C SER A 209 7.62 -7.77 14.35
N ASN A 210 6.48 -7.16 14.69
CA ASN A 210 5.17 -7.79 14.46
C ASN A 210 4.78 -7.74 12.97
N ALA A 211 5.09 -6.64 12.29
CA ALA A 211 4.83 -6.48 10.86
C ALA A 211 5.63 -7.48 10.00
N GLU A 212 6.87 -7.80 10.35
CA GLU A 212 7.67 -8.85 9.69
C GLU A 212 7.02 -10.23 9.82
N ASN A 213 6.41 -10.50 10.97
CA ASN A 213 5.65 -11.73 11.22
C ASN A 213 4.25 -11.71 10.59
N LEU A 214 3.85 -10.61 9.93
CA LEU A 214 2.49 -10.35 9.46
C LEU A 214 1.43 -10.50 10.55
N ASP A 215 1.80 -10.18 11.79
CA ASP A 215 0.86 -10.17 12.88
C ASP A 215 0.14 -8.81 12.92
N PHE A 216 -0.97 -8.74 12.19
CA PHE A 216 -1.90 -7.60 12.20
C PHE A 216 -3.01 -7.78 13.24
N SER A 217 -2.82 -8.65 14.24
CA SER A 217 -3.76 -8.73 15.37
C SER A 217 -3.75 -7.46 16.21
N SER A 218 -2.63 -6.73 16.23
CA SER A 218 -2.55 -5.40 16.83
C SER A 218 -3.22 -4.37 15.92
N ASP A 219 -4.23 -3.69 16.44
CA ASP A 219 -5.08 -2.72 15.75
C ASP A 219 -4.31 -1.66 14.92
N PRO A 220 -3.21 -1.04 15.40
CA PRO A 220 -2.62 0.11 14.70
C PRO A 220 -1.99 -0.22 13.34
N LEU A 221 -1.32 -1.36 13.20
CA LEU A 221 -0.62 -1.70 11.93
C LEU A 221 -1.60 -1.93 10.79
N SER A 222 -2.77 -2.50 11.10
CA SER A 222 -3.79 -2.81 10.10
C SER A 222 -4.48 -1.58 9.52
N LYS A 223 -4.37 -0.43 10.19
CA LYS A 223 -4.90 0.86 9.72
C LYS A 223 -3.91 1.59 8.81
N ILE A 224 -2.61 1.36 9.02
CA ILE A 224 -1.55 2.11 8.34
C ILE A 224 -0.98 1.36 7.15
N PHE A 225 -0.74 0.06 7.32
CA PHE A 225 -0.14 -0.77 6.29
C PHE A 225 -1.16 -1.72 5.71
N THR A 226 -1.04 -1.92 4.42
CA THR A 226 -1.67 -3.00 3.68
C THR A 226 -0.59 -3.98 3.22
N VAL A 227 -0.92 -5.27 3.08
CA VAL A 227 0.03 -6.33 2.66
C VAL A 227 -0.34 -6.77 1.27
N ARG A 228 0.65 -6.86 0.38
CA ARG A 228 0.54 -7.48 -0.95
C ARG A 228 1.58 -8.58 -1.11
N PRO A 229 1.36 -9.55 -1.99
CA PRO A 229 2.43 -10.41 -2.45
C PRO A 229 3.46 -9.62 -3.28
N LYS A 230 4.71 -10.07 -3.27
CA LYS A 230 5.68 -9.65 -4.30
C LYS A 230 5.23 -10.22 -5.65
N SER A 231 5.29 -9.42 -6.71
CA SER A 231 4.76 -9.77 -8.04
C SER A 231 5.24 -11.13 -8.58
N SER A 232 6.48 -11.52 -8.27
CA SER A 232 7.08 -12.79 -8.70
C SER A 232 6.99 -13.93 -7.67
N ASN A 233 6.57 -13.64 -6.43
CA ASN A 233 6.53 -14.63 -5.36
C ASN A 233 5.49 -14.23 -4.29
N ARG A 234 4.39 -15.00 -4.23
CA ARG A 234 3.27 -14.78 -3.31
C ARG A 234 3.53 -15.20 -1.87
N GLU A 235 4.66 -15.82 -1.57
CA GLU A 235 5.09 -16.13 -0.20
C GLU A 235 5.77 -14.94 0.47
N ILE A 236 6.28 -13.99 -0.32
CA ILE A 236 7.02 -12.82 0.16
C ILE A 236 6.07 -11.64 0.35
N PRO A 237 5.83 -11.18 1.59
CA PRO A 237 4.98 -10.03 1.85
C PRO A 237 5.68 -8.73 1.51
N VAL A 238 4.88 -7.78 1.04
CA VAL A 238 5.26 -6.41 0.76
C VAL A 238 4.29 -5.52 1.51
N LEU A 239 4.80 -4.77 2.49
CA LEU A 239 4.03 -3.76 3.21
C LEU A 239 3.96 -2.49 2.37
N PHE A 240 2.78 -1.92 2.22
CA PHE A 240 2.60 -0.63 1.55
C PHE A 240 1.60 0.23 2.32
N ILE A 241 1.76 1.55 2.21
CA ILE A 241 0.79 2.52 2.73
C ILE A 241 -0.25 2.75 1.63
N PRO A 242 -1.54 2.50 1.90
CA PRO A 242 -2.50 2.33 0.81
C PRO A 242 -2.89 3.62 0.09
N THR A 243 -2.90 4.75 0.80
CA THR A 243 -3.35 6.02 0.24
C THR A 243 -2.50 7.19 0.75
N PRO A 244 -2.49 8.32 0.01
CA PRO A 244 -1.84 9.54 0.47
C PRO A 244 -2.39 10.08 1.79
N VAL A 245 -3.67 9.85 2.11
CA VAL A 245 -4.27 10.26 3.38
C VAL A 245 -3.69 9.47 4.55
N VAL A 246 -3.58 8.15 4.42
CA VAL A 246 -2.95 7.30 5.44
C VAL A 246 -1.45 7.63 5.56
N ALA A 247 -0.78 7.88 4.43
CA ALA A 247 0.61 8.33 4.43
C ALA A 247 0.76 9.66 5.15
N SER A 248 -0.09 10.65 4.86
CA SER A 248 -0.12 11.95 5.54
C SER A 248 -0.22 11.77 7.06
N ALA A 249 -1.19 10.98 7.53
CA ALA A 249 -1.38 10.75 8.96
C ALA A 249 -0.11 10.17 9.60
N LEU A 250 0.52 9.18 8.95
CA LEU A 250 1.79 8.62 9.42
C LEU A 250 2.94 9.63 9.41
N GLY A 251 3.07 10.41 8.34
CA GLY A 251 4.11 11.44 8.23
C GLY A 251 3.98 12.49 9.32
N MET A 252 2.75 12.96 9.56
CA MET A 252 2.47 13.94 10.62
C MET A 252 2.77 13.38 12.00
N ALA A 253 2.33 12.16 12.30
CA ALA A 253 2.66 11.47 13.54
C ALA A 253 4.17 11.24 13.73
N PHE A 254 4.89 11.00 12.64
CA PHE A 254 6.33 10.84 12.65
C PHE A 254 7.06 12.15 12.98
N PHE A 255 6.65 13.26 12.39
CA PHE A 255 7.32 14.54 12.60
C PHE A 255 7.07 15.17 13.97
N THR A 256 6.10 14.66 14.74
CA THR A 256 5.91 15.04 16.15
C THR A 256 6.84 14.26 17.11
N GLN A 257 7.53 13.22 16.64
CA GLN A 257 8.45 12.43 17.46
C GLN A 257 9.77 13.17 17.74
N GLU A 258 10.53 12.69 18.73
CA GLU A 258 11.87 13.19 19.01
C GLU A 258 12.82 12.89 17.85
N ARG A 259 13.84 13.75 17.65
CA ARG A 259 14.80 13.61 16.53
C ARG A 259 15.43 12.23 16.46
N ALA A 260 15.83 11.64 17.58
CA ALA A 260 16.43 10.31 17.60
C ALA A 260 15.46 9.23 17.06
N GLN A 261 14.17 9.33 17.42
CA GLN A 261 13.12 8.44 16.92
C GLN A 261 12.85 8.68 15.43
N GLN A 262 12.87 9.94 14.99
CA GLN A 262 12.71 10.28 13.58
C GLN A 262 13.81 9.64 12.72
N HIS A 263 15.07 9.78 13.13
CA HIS A 263 16.19 9.14 12.42
C HIS A 263 16.08 7.61 12.42
N ALA A 264 15.75 6.99 13.56
CA ALA A 264 15.61 5.54 13.67
C ALA A 264 14.53 5.00 12.72
N PHE A 265 13.38 5.66 12.67
CA PHE A 265 12.29 5.29 11.77
C PHE A 265 12.65 5.51 10.30
N PHE A 266 13.27 6.65 9.96
CA PHE A 266 13.67 6.92 8.57
C PHE A 266 14.67 5.88 8.04
N ASN A 267 15.69 5.56 8.84
CA ASN A 267 16.69 4.55 8.49
C ASN A 267 16.07 3.18 8.25
N MET A 268 15.05 2.82 9.02
CA MET A 268 14.36 1.57 8.87
C MET A 268 13.46 1.52 7.64
N LEU A 269 12.71 2.59 7.34
CA LEU A 269 11.96 2.66 6.07
C LEU A 269 12.89 2.57 4.85
N LYS A 270 14.08 3.17 4.93
CA LYS A 270 15.13 3.12 3.88
C LYS A 270 15.65 1.70 3.67
N VAL A 271 15.91 0.97 4.77
CA VAL A 271 16.40 -0.42 4.75
C VAL A 271 15.31 -1.38 4.25
N HIS A 272 14.05 -1.17 4.62
CA HIS A 272 12.97 -2.07 4.23
C HIS A 272 12.55 -1.88 2.76
N PRO A 273 12.74 -2.89 1.88
CA PRO A 273 12.53 -2.72 0.44
C PRO A 273 11.13 -2.24 0.04
N SER A 274 10.09 -2.64 0.80
CA SER A 274 8.71 -2.26 0.49
C SER A 274 8.32 -0.85 0.95
N LEU A 275 9.08 -0.28 1.90
CA LEU A 275 8.77 1.02 2.50
C LEU A 275 9.68 2.14 2.01
N ARG A 276 10.69 1.81 1.20
CA ARG A 276 11.61 2.79 0.61
C ARG A 276 10.90 3.90 -0.14
N SER A 277 9.84 3.57 -0.90
CA SER A 277 9.04 4.58 -1.61
C SER A 277 8.33 5.54 -0.65
N ALA A 278 7.79 5.03 0.45
CA ALA A 278 7.18 5.87 1.49
C ALA A 278 8.23 6.74 2.19
N ALA A 279 9.42 6.20 2.46
CA ALA A 279 10.54 6.97 3.00
C ALA A 279 10.89 8.16 2.10
N GLY A 280 11.05 7.90 0.80
CA GLY A 280 11.34 8.95 -0.19
C GLY A 280 10.27 10.03 -0.17
N TRP A 281 8.99 9.65 -0.22
CA TRP A 281 7.87 10.59 -0.19
C TRP A 281 7.84 11.44 1.09
N PHE A 282 8.05 10.84 2.27
CA PHE A 282 8.11 11.58 3.54
C PHE A 282 9.24 12.61 3.55
N PHE A 283 10.43 12.20 3.13
CA PHE A 283 11.59 13.09 3.10
C PHE A 283 11.41 14.22 2.09
N GLU A 284 10.91 13.92 0.90
CA GLU A 284 10.60 14.92 -0.13
C GLU A 284 9.61 15.96 0.38
N SER A 285 8.53 15.53 1.04
CA SER A 285 7.52 16.43 1.61
C SER A 285 8.11 17.31 2.70
N TYR A 286 8.94 16.73 3.58
CA TYR A 286 9.67 17.47 4.61
C TYR A 286 10.61 18.52 4.02
N ALA A 287 11.42 18.11 3.04
CA ALA A 287 12.37 18.97 2.35
C ALA A 287 11.67 20.12 1.65
N HIS A 288 10.60 19.84 0.92
CA HIS A 288 9.79 20.85 0.24
C HIS A 288 9.31 21.95 1.20
N VAL A 289 8.77 21.54 2.34
CA VAL A 289 8.25 22.48 3.34
C VAL A 289 9.38 23.26 4.02
N CYS A 290 10.52 22.62 4.30
CA CYS A 290 11.69 23.29 4.85
C CYS A 290 12.30 24.31 3.88
N PHE A 291 12.39 23.99 2.60
CA PHE A 291 12.92 24.89 1.57
C PHE A 291 11.97 26.05 1.24
N SER A 292 10.67 25.86 1.46
CA SER A 292 9.64 26.89 1.21
C SER A 292 9.36 27.79 2.43
N ASP A 293 10.08 27.62 3.54
CA ASP A 293 9.89 28.42 4.74
C ASP A 293 10.80 29.66 4.77
N PRO A 294 10.28 30.88 4.58
CA PRO A 294 11.11 32.09 4.52
C PRO A 294 11.81 32.41 5.85
N ASN A 295 11.34 31.83 6.95
CA ASN A 295 11.87 32.04 8.29
C ASN A 295 13.08 31.14 8.63
N ARG A 296 13.43 30.15 7.78
CA ARG A 296 14.57 29.27 8.04
C ARG A 296 15.89 29.84 7.53
N ASP A 297 16.97 29.44 8.18
CA ASP A 297 18.32 29.74 7.73
C ASP A 297 18.61 29.08 6.38
N ALA A 298 19.44 29.77 5.57
CA ALA A 298 19.89 29.23 4.30
C ALA A 298 20.67 27.92 4.51
N LEU A 299 20.29 26.89 3.77
CA LEU A 299 20.91 25.57 3.91
C LEU A 299 22.30 25.57 3.29
N GLN A 300 23.24 24.92 3.97
CA GLN A 300 24.63 24.83 3.52
C GLN A 300 24.85 23.52 2.79
N ALA A 301 25.30 23.61 1.55
CA ALA A 301 25.66 22.49 0.70
C ALA A 301 27.18 22.42 0.52
N TYR A 302 27.72 21.21 0.49
CA TYR A 302 29.16 20.94 0.53
C TYR A 302 29.62 20.16 -0.70
N ARG A 303 30.67 20.66 -1.35
CA ARG A 303 31.39 20.00 -2.45
C ARG A 303 32.36 18.96 -1.92
N ARG A 304 32.86 18.12 -2.83
CA ARG A 304 33.88 17.10 -2.52
C ARG A 304 35.23 17.70 -2.12
N ASP A 305 35.57 18.86 -2.65
CA ASP A 305 36.80 19.62 -2.32
C ASP A 305 36.65 20.49 -1.05
N GLY A 306 35.50 20.41 -0.37
CA GLY A 306 35.21 21.22 0.81
C GLY A 306 34.61 22.59 0.50
N GLY A 307 34.44 22.97 -0.77
CA GLY A 307 33.73 24.19 -1.16
C GLY A 307 32.30 24.20 -0.62
N GLN A 308 31.84 25.37 -0.18
CA GLN A 308 30.49 25.55 0.37
C GLN A 308 29.62 26.36 -0.59
N LEU A 309 28.36 25.99 -0.69
CA LEU A 309 27.31 26.73 -1.36
C LEU A 309 26.18 26.95 -0.37
N SER A 310 25.90 28.22 -0.08
CA SER A 310 24.68 28.58 0.64
C SER A 310 23.53 28.51 -0.37
N ILE A 311 22.61 27.56 -0.18
CA ILE A 311 21.40 27.45 -0.97
C ILE A 311 20.53 28.67 -0.61
N PRO A 312 20.36 29.64 -1.52
CA PRO A 312 19.60 30.85 -1.25
C PRO A 312 18.15 30.50 -0.91
N ARG A 313 17.54 31.35 -0.10
CA ARG A 313 16.11 31.29 0.18
C ARG A 313 15.36 31.52 -1.13
N ILE A 314 14.39 30.66 -1.41
CA ILE A 314 13.52 30.83 -2.56
C ILE A 314 12.26 31.47 -2.03
N ASP A 315 12.11 32.78 -2.24
CA ASP A 315 10.92 33.54 -1.82
C ASP A 315 9.65 33.11 -2.61
N GLN A 316 9.83 32.33 -3.68
CA GLN A 316 8.76 31.72 -4.46
C GLN A 316 8.65 30.22 -4.15
N ARG A 317 7.42 29.70 -4.05
CA ARG A 317 7.17 28.26 -3.86
C ARG A 317 7.98 27.47 -4.89
N ILE A 318 8.74 26.47 -4.42
CA ILE A 318 9.25 25.41 -5.29
C ILE A 318 8.01 24.70 -5.83
N ALA A 319 7.62 25.02 -7.06
CA ALA A 319 6.45 24.41 -7.64
C ALA A 319 6.73 22.94 -7.94
N GLY A 320 5.73 22.09 -7.69
CA GLY A 320 5.70 20.76 -8.28
C GLY A 320 5.73 20.84 -9.82
N PRO A 321 5.85 19.69 -10.51
CA PRO A 321 6.18 19.61 -11.95
C PRO A 321 5.31 20.45 -12.90
N SER A 322 4.14 20.92 -12.49
CA SER A 322 3.15 21.60 -13.33
C SER A 322 3.18 23.14 -13.31
N ALA A 323 3.99 23.82 -12.49
CA ALA A 323 4.05 25.31 -12.48
C ALA A 323 5.33 25.92 -13.09
N LEU A 324 5.99 25.17 -13.98
CA LEU A 324 7.26 25.53 -14.61
C LEU A 324 7.18 26.61 -15.71
N SER A 325 5.99 27.09 -16.10
CA SER A 325 5.88 28.09 -17.18
C SER A 325 6.19 29.53 -16.76
N ASP A 326 6.17 29.84 -15.46
CA ASP A 326 6.01 31.24 -15.01
C ASP A 326 7.16 31.79 -14.14
N ILE A 327 8.29 31.10 -13.97
CA ILE A 327 9.38 31.52 -13.06
C ILE A 327 10.59 32.07 -13.85
N GLN A 328 11.07 33.26 -13.49
CA GLN A 328 12.18 33.98 -14.14
C GLN A 328 13.49 34.05 -13.28
N PRO A 329 14.67 34.29 -13.90
CA PRO A 329 16.03 34.19 -13.31
C PRO A 329 16.32 35.19 -12.15
N PRO A 330 17.38 35.01 -11.30
CA PRO A 330 18.70 34.46 -11.64
C PRO A 330 19.13 33.13 -10.97
N HIS A 331 18.33 32.55 -10.07
CA HIS A 331 18.68 31.28 -9.41
C HIS A 331 17.52 30.28 -9.48
N ASN A 332 17.64 29.28 -10.36
CA ASN A 332 16.60 28.28 -10.59
C ASN A 332 16.92 27.03 -9.77
N PHE A 333 16.17 26.80 -8.69
CA PHE A 333 16.20 25.53 -7.94
C PHE A 333 15.05 24.66 -8.37
N LEU A 334 15.35 23.40 -8.68
CA LEU A 334 14.38 22.46 -9.18
C LEU A 334 14.38 21.23 -8.27
N LEU A 335 13.25 20.98 -7.61
CA LEU A 335 12.97 19.79 -6.82
C LEU A 335 11.91 19.01 -7.58
N ALA A 336 12.16 17.76 -7.95
CA ALA A 336 11.23 17.03 -8.79
C ALA A 336 11.01 15.59 -8.33
N THR A 337 9.83 15.05 -8.63
CA THR A 337 9.38 13.76 -8.11
C THR A 337 9.08 12.79 -9.26
N PRO A 338 9.43 11.50 -9.13
CA PRO A 338 8.97 10.50 -10.09
C PRO A 338 7.47 10.27 -9.92
N ARG A 339 6.64 10.60 -10.92
CA ARG A 339 5.27 10.08 -10.99
C ARG A 339 5.30 8.58 -11.29
N SER A 340 4.86 7.79 -10.31
CA SER A 340 4.18 6.47 -10.34
C SER A 340 4.45 5.39 -11.39
N GLN A 341 5.37 5.54 -12.36
CA GLN A 341 5.78 4.44 -13.22
C GLN A 341 7.03 3.79 -12.65
N LEU A 342 6.95 2.46 -12.45
CA LEU A 342 7.97 1.48 -12.03
C LEU A 342 9.33 2.03 -11.57
N PRO A 343 9.88 1.59 -10.42
CA PRO A 343 11.08 2.17 -9.82
C PRO A 343 12.25 2.18 -10.81
N ARG A 344 12.47 3.34 -11.46
CA ARG A 344 13.71 3.63 -12.18
C ARG A 344 14.80 3.86 -11.15
N SER A 345 16.04 3.51 -11.47
CA SER A 345 17.13 3.81 -10.54
C SER A 345 17.21 5.32 -10.34
N ALA A 346 17.65 5.74 -9.15
CA ALA A 346 17.88 7.14 -8.82
C ALA A 346 18.76 7.83 -9.89
N THR A 347 19.74 7.09 -10.41
CA THR A 347 20.61 7.50 -11.52
C THR A 347 19.86 7.72 -12.83
N ASP A 348 18.89 6.88 -13.19
CA ASP A 348 18.09 7.05 -14.41
C ASP A 348 17.18 8.29 -14.31
N GLY A 349 16.66 8.56 -13.11
CA GLY A 349 15.95 9.80 -12.81
C GLY A 349 16.81 11.02 -13.09
N LEU A 350 18.04 11.05 -12.55
CA LEU A 350 19.02 12.11 -12.79
C LEU A 350 19.42 12.22 -14.27
N LYS A 351 19.65 11.12 -14.97
CA LYS A 351 19.96 11.17 -16.41
C LYS A 351 18.83 11.81 -17.23
N LYS A 352 17.58 11.54 -16.85
CA LYS A 352 16.41 12.17 -17.47
C LYS A 352 16.39 13.68 -17.22
N VAL A 353 16.57 14.09 -15.95
CA VAL A 353 16.72 15.50 -15.53
C VAL A 353 17.75 16.23 -16.38
N HIS A 354 18.94 15.65 -16.46
CA HIS A 354 20.05 16.22 -17.19
C HIS A 354 19.71 16.40 -18.66
N LYS A 355 19.18 15.35 -19.30
CA LYS A 355 18.75 15.42 -20.70
C LYS A 355 17.75 16.55 -20.93
N ASP A 356 16.81 16.71 -20.01
CA ASP A 356 15.75 17.72 -20.09
C ASP A 356 16.26 19.13 -19.76
N MET A 357 17.41 19.29 -19.08
CA MET A 357 18.01 20.58 -18.75
C MET A 357 19.15 21.02 -19.68
N ASN A 358 19.86 20.07 -20.28
CA ASN A 358 21.10 20.31 -21.03
C ASN A 358 20.90 21.13 -22.32
N HIS A 359 19.66 21.33 -22.76
CA HIS A 359 19.36 22.18 -23.91
C HIS A 359 19.33 23.68 -23.58
N ILE A 360 19.38 24.06 -22.30
CA ILE A 360 19.33 25.46 -21.85
C ILE A 360 20.77 25.99 -21.73
N SER A 361 21.23 26.69 -22.77
CA SER A 361 22.57 27.31 -22.80
C SER A 361 22.67 28.55 -21.92
N GLY A 362 23.84 28.79 -21.32
CA GLY A 362 24.14 30.03 -20.57
C GLY A 362 23.74 30.01 -19.09
N LEU A 363 23.30 28.87 -18.56
CA LEU A 363 23.05 28.66 -17.13
C LEU A 363 24.07 27.69 -16.55
N THR A 364 24.54 27.98 -15.32
CA THR A 364 25.31 27.04 -14.51
C THR A 364 24.36 26.26 -13.64
N TRP A 365 24.31 24.95 -13.83
CA TRP A 365 23.49 24.06 -13.02
C TRP A 365 24.25 23.57 -11.79
N HIS A 366 23.58 23.55 -10.64
CA HIS A 366 24.08 22.94 -9.41
C HIS A 366 23.14 21.79 -9.02
N LEU A 367 23.69 20.59 -8.85
CA LEU A 367 22.95 19.44 -8.34
C LEU A 367 23.19 19.31 -6.84
N VAL A 368 22.13 19.41 -6.04
CA VAL A 368 22.23 19.24 -4.59
C VAL A 368 21.59 17.91 -4.19
N ILE A 369 22.38 17.03 -3.59
CA ILE A 369 21.91 15.79 -2.98
C ILE A 369 21.61 16.06 -1.52
N VAL A 370 20.34 15.91 -1.14
CA VAL A 370 19.86 16.23 0.20
C VAL A 370 19.66 14.94 0.98
N GLY A 371 20.23 14.85 2.18
CA GLY A 371 20.09 13.70 3.07
C GLY A 371 19.77 14.12 4.50
N PRO A 372 19.20 13.22 5.32
CA PRO A 372 18.91 13.50 6.74
C PRO A 372 20.17 13.72 7.57
N GLU A 373 21.30 13.17 7.09
CA GLU A 373 22.63 13.30 7.67
C GLU A 373 23.63 13.68 6.58
N ARG A 374 24.64 14.48 6.96
CA ARG A 374 25.67 14.93 6.03
C ARG A 374 26.42 13.75 5.39
N GLY A 375 26.82 12.76 6.18
CA GLY A 375 27.54 11.59 5.69
C GLY A 375 26.77 10.80 4.64
N ASP A 376 25.45 10.66 4.84
CA ASP A 376 24.55 10.01 3.88
C ASP A 376 24.48 10.78 2.55
N ALA A 377 24.35 12.10 2.63
CA ALA A 377 24.32 12.97 1.45
C ALA A 377 25.66 12.96 0.69
N GLU A 378 26.79 13.02 1.40
CA GLU A 378 28.14 12.94 0.82
C GLU A 378 28.39 11.58 0.19
N TYR A 379 28.02 10.50 0.88
CA TYR A 379 28.13 9.14 0.36
C TYR A 379 27.29 8.95 -0.91
N ALA A 380 26.05 9.43 -0.92
CA ALA A 380 25.20 9.40 -2.12
C ALA A 380 25.83 10.20 -3.27
N ARG A 381 26.30 11.43 -3.01
CA ARG A 381 27.03 12.26 -3.99
C ARG A 381 28.22 11.53 -4.60
N ASP A 382 29.04 10.92 -3.77
CA ASP A 382 30.30 10.33 -4.22
C ASP A 382 30.11 8.97 -4.93
N ARG A 383 28.97 8.29 -4.70
CA ARG A 383 28.63 7.03 -5.37
C ARG A 383 27.80 7.18 -6.63
N GLN A 384 27.10 8.29 -6.81
CA GLN A 384 26.39 8.59 -8.04
C GLN A 384 27.46 8.73 -9.13
N LYS A 385 27.70 7.66 -9.90
CA LYS A 385 28.62 7.64 -11.05
C LYS A 385 28.01 8.45 -12.20
N LEU A 386 27.79 9.74 -11.97
CA LEU A 386 27.29 10.71 -12.93
C LEU A 386 28.38 10.88 -14.00
N THR A 387 28.29 10.02 -15.01
CA THR A 387 29.16 9.96 -16.19
C THR A 387 28.52 10.76 -17.33
N ASP A 388 29.28 10.99 -18.41
CA ASP A 388 28.92 11.61 -19.69
C ASP A 388 27.79 12.66 -19.62
N GLY A 389 28.20 13.93 -19.63
CA GLY A 389 27.31 15.10 -19.72
C GLY A 389 27.26 15.96 -18.46
N TRP A 390 27.59 15.43 -17.29
CA TRP A 390 27.60 16.18 -16.03
C TRP A 390 28.91 16.94 -15.73
N GLU A 391 29.85 16.98 -16.68
CA GLU A 391 31.19 17.55 -16.47
C GLU A 391 31.16 19.04 -16.06
N THR A 392 30.12 19.76 -16.48
CA THR A 392 29.92 21.19 -16.19
C THR A 392 28.98 21.45 -15.02
N THR A 393 28.41 20.40 -14.41
CA THR A 393 27.44 20.54 -13.32
C THR A 393 28.12 20.27 -11.98
N GLU A 394 28.13 21.27 -11.11
CA GLU A 394 28.70 21.10 -9.77
C GLU A 394 27.72 20.32 -8.87
N VAL A 395 28.22 19.28 -8.21
CA VAL A 395 27.42 18.41 -7.35
C VAL A 395 27.76 18.64 -5.89
N TYR A 396 26.75 18.91 -5.08
CA TYR A 396 26.85 19.21 -3.65
C TYR A 396 26.09 18.18 -2.82
N ALA A 397 26.50 18.04 -1.57
CA ALA A 397 25.77 17.31 -0.54
C ALA A 397 25.21 18.31 0.47
N CYS A 398 23.93 18.24 0.79
CA CYS A 398 23.26 19.09 1.77
C CYS A 398 22.67 18.22 2.87
N GLU A 399 22.96 18.56 4.12
CA GLU A 399 22.28 17.98 5.26
C GLU A 399 20.98 18.73 5.50
N LEU A 400 19.88 18.00 5.59
CA LEU A 400 18.61 18.53 6.05
C LEU A 400 18.24 17.78 7.33
N GLN A 401 18.58 18.38 8.47
CA GLN A 401 18.33 17.77 9.77
C GLN A 401 16.84 17.54 9.99
N LEU A 402 16.49 16.29 10.27
CA LEU A 402 15.18 15.95 10.83
C LEU A 402 15.10 16.56 12.23
N GLY A 403 13.98 17.20 12.56
CA GLY A 403 13.79 17.91 13.81
C GLY A 403 12.32 18.23 14.04
N GLN A 404 12.01 18.65 15.27
CA GLN A 404 10.65 19.03 15.63
C GLN A 404 10.16 20.14 14.70
N LEU A 405 9.00 19.89 14.10
CA LEU A 405 8.31 20.91 13.33
C LEU A 405 7.81 21.98 14.29
N THR A 406 7.96 23.25 13.92
CA THR A 406 7.12 24.28 14.51
C THR A 406 5.67 24.03 14.10
N GLU A 407 4.69 24.50 14.89
CA GLU A 407 3.27 24.38 14.55
C GLU A 407 2.98 24.91 13.13
N GLN A 408 3.62 26.03 12.76
CA GLN A 408 3.52 26.60 11.41
C GLN A 408 4.03 25.64 10.31
N LEU A 409 5.11 24.90 10.56
CA LEU A 409 5.68 23.95 9.60
C LEU A 409 4.81 22.69 9.49
N GLN A 410 4.20 22.29 10.60
CA GLN A 410 3.23 21.22 10.66
C GLN A 410 1.99 21.56 9.82
N GLU A 411 1.44 22.77 9.92
CA GLU A 411 0.34 23.22 9.07
C GLU A 411 0.71 23.21 7.58
N LYS A 412 1.91 23.69 7.23
CA LYS A 412 2.40 23.66 5.84
C LYS A 412 2.53 22.22 5.31
N LEU A 413 3.04 21.30 6.11
CA LEU A 413 3.13 19.87 5.74
C LEU A 413 1.76 19.25 5.52
N GLN A 414 0.80 19.55 6.41
CA GLN A 414 -0.57 19.06 6.23
C GLN A 414 -1.16 19.52 4.90
N ILE A 415 -0.92 20.77 4.49
CA ILE A 415 -1.37 21.30 3.19
C ILE A 415 -0.71 20.54 2.04
N VAL A 416 0.61 20.33 2.09
CA VAL A 416 1.34 19.59 1.04
C VAL A 416 0.81 18.16 0.91
N PHE A 417 0.56 17.49 2.03
CA PHE A 417 0.01 16.14 2.03
C PHE A 417 -1.41 16.07 1.49
N ASN A 418 -2.28 17.01 1.87
CA ASN A 418 -3.66 17.09 1.37
C ASN A 418 -3.69 17.34 -0.15
N ASN A 419 -2.88 18.26 -0.66
CA ASN A 419 -2.81 18.58 -2.09
C ASN A 419 -2.24 17.41 -2.94
N SER A 420 -1.32 16.65 -2.36
CA SER A 420 -0.76 15.46 -3.02
C SER A 420 -1.81 14.38 -3.23
N SER A 421 -2.76 14.25 -2.28
CA SER A 421 -3.90 13.33 -2.40
C SER A 421 -4.80 13.67 -3.59
N GLU A 422 -5.15 14.95 -3.77
CA GLU A 422 -6.00 15.39 -4.88
C GLU A 422 -5.34 15.18 -6.25
N THR A 423 -4.02 15.44 -6.33
CA THR A 423 -3.27 15.25 -7.58
C THR A 423 -3.18 13.78 -7.96
N TYR A 424 -3.00 12.90 -6.97
CA TYR A 424 -2.98 11.45 -7.18
C TYR A 424 -4.35 10.93 -7.64
N GLN A 425 -5.44 11.41 -7.02
CA GLN A 425 -6.81 11.07 -7.43
C GLN A 425 -7.11 11.50 -8.87
N ARG A 426 -6.70 12.71 -9.28
CA ARG A 426 -6.87 13.18 -10.67
C ARG A 426 -6.05 12.37 -11.68
N ALA A 427 -4.86 11.90 -11.30
CA ALA A 427 -4.02 11.08 -12.18
C ALA A 427 -4.61 9.69 -12.42
N ASN A 428 -5.34 9.14 -11.44
CA ASN A 428 -5.95 7.82 -11.53
C ASN A 428 -7.37 7.83 -12.12
N SER A 429 -8.11 8.94 -12.00
CA SER A 429 -9.47 9.06 -12.57
C SER A 429 -9.51 9.38 -14.08
N GLY A 430 -8.35 9.66 -14.69
CA GLY A 430 -8.24 10.19 -16.06
C GLY A 430 -7.78 9.22 -17.16
N PHE A 431 -7.73 7.90 -16.94
CA PHE A 431 -7.32 6.94 -17.98
C PHE A 431 -8.52 6.45 -18.82
N SER A 432 -9.02 7.33 -19.67
CA SER A 432 -9.70 6.98 -20.92
C SER A 432 -8.75 7.38 -22.05
N GLU A 433 -8.45 6.45 -22.95
CA GLU A 433 -7.45 6.59 -24.03
C GLU A 433 -7.72 7.83 -24.91
N ALA A 434 -7.09 8.94 -24.59
CA ALA A 434 -6.88 10.05 -25.50
C ALA A 434 -5.39 10.40 -25.50
N SER A 435 -4.80 10.47 -26.70
CA SER A 435 -3.40 10.79 -26.93
C SER A 435 -3.04 12.16 -26.34
N VAL A 436 -2.31 12.17 -25.23
CA VAL A 436 -1.73 13.39 -24.65
C VAL A 436 -0.32 13.58 -25.22
N ALA A 437 -0.04 14.80 -25.68
CA ALA A 437 1.25 15.25 -26.19
C ALA A 437 2.35 15.18 -25.09
N PRO A 438 3.65 15.09 -25.46
CA PRO A 438 4.72 14.88 -24.48
C PRO A 438 4.96 16.15 -23.67
N GLU A 439 4.56 16.13 -22.39
CA GLU A 439 4.94 17.15 -21.41
C GLU A 439 6.33 16.85 -20.80
N THR A 440 7.03 17.91 -20.40
CA THR A 440 8.43 17.94 -19.92
C THR A 440 8.55 17.42 -18.48
N PHE A 441 9.67 16.75 -18.14
CA PHE A 441 9.83 16.02 -16.86
C PHE A 441 11.20 16.26 -16.21
N VAL A 442 11.30 16.20 -14.88
CA VAL A 442 12.58 16.22 -14.14
C VAL A 442 12.43 15.41 -12.81
N SER A 443 13.50 15.03 -12.08
CA SER A 443 13.59 14.06 -10.95
C SER A 443 14.65 14.41 -9.89
N CYS A 444 14.32 14.29 -8.60
CA CYS A 444 15.27 14.06 -7.50
C CYS A 444 15.48 12.55 -7.29
N SER A 445 16.61 12.17 -6.72
CA SER A 445 17.01 10.79 -6.55
C SER A 445 17.59 10.58 -5.16
N PHE A 446 16.95 9.73 -4.37
CA PHE A 446 17.37 9.37 -3.02
C PHE A 446 18.01 7.98 -3.03
N ALA A 447 19.14 7.83 -2.33
CA ALA A 447 19.96 6.61 -2.29
C ALA A 447 19.47 5.61 -1.22
#